data_AF-A0A1G5RQT4-F1
#
_entry.id   AF-A0A1G5RQT4-F1
#
_cell.length_a   1.000
_cell.length_b   1.000
_cell.length_c   1.000
_cell.angle_alpha   90.00
_cell.angle_beta   90.00
_cell.angle_gamma   90.00
#
_symmetry.space_group_name_H-M   'P 1'
#
loop_
_entity.id
_entity.type
_entity.pdbx_description
1 polymer ?
#
loop_
_entity_poly.entity_id
_entity_poly.type
_entity_poly.pdbx_seq_one_letter_code
_entity_poly.pdbx_strand_id
1 'polypeptide(L)'
;MAKNLTCQDKIDMQALEKRHKELEKAWNDLLKEKREVEARIHTLEQQEKQFEMKWEMLIRETQQLADDKKQFERKKKFYDQVQANNAQESYSVTTSDNIVHGEMFFSGVSTQKALKKRYKDLIKIYHPDGDAGDTATVAEINREYEDLKSQMN
;
A
#
# COMPACT_ATOMS: atom_id res chain seq x y z
N MET A 1 98.49 -15.34 -15.19
CA MET A 1 97.19 -14.97 -15.79
C MET A 1 96.01 -15.82 -15.29
N ALA A 2 96.20 -17.07 -14.85
CA ALA A 2 95.09 -17.96 -14.42
C ALA A 2 94.27 -17.50 -13.18
N LYS A 3 94.87 -16.76 -12.24
CA LYS A 3 94.19 -16.35 -10.99
C LYS A 3 93.06 -15.31 -11.18
N ASN A 4 93.09 -14.53 -12.27
CA ASN A 4 92.08 -13.51 -12.53
C ASN A 4 90.78 -14.08 -13.12
N LEU A 5 90.86 -15.17 -13.90
CA LEU A 5 89.68 -15.82 -14.48
C LEU A 5 88.79 -16.44 -13.39
N THR A 6 89.39 -17.16 -12.44
CA THR A 6 88.64 -17.83 -11.36
C THR A 6 87.96 -16.86 -10.39
N CYS A 7 88.44 -15.61 -10.30
CA CYS A 7 87.81 -14.58 -9.49
C CYS A 7 86.63 -13.94 -10.23
N GLN A 8 86.80 -13.68 -11.53
CA GLN A 8 85.73 -13.18 -12.39
C GLN A 8 84.55 -14.15 -12.47
N ASP A 9 84.82 -15.44 -12.68
CA ASP A 9 83.79 -16.49 -12.73
C ASP A 9 82.98 -16.58 -11.42
N LYS A 10 83.61 -16.35 -10.26
CA LYS A 10 82.94 -16.33 -8.95
C LYS A 10 82.08 -15.09 -8.76
N ILE A 11 82.54 -13.93 -9.21
CA ILE A 11 81.77 -12.68 -9.18
C ILE A 11 80.53 -12.81 -10.08
N ASP A 12 80.70 -13.39 -11.27
CA ASP A 12 79.61 -13.62 -12.23
C ASP A 12 78.58 -14.64 -11.69
N MET A 13 79.04 -15.68 -10.98
CA MET A 13 78.15 -16.63 -10.30
C MET A 13 77.35 -15.99 -9.17
N GLN A 14 77.97 -15.14 -8.34
CA GLN A 14 77.27 -14.39 -7.28
C GLN A 14 76.24 -13.41 -7.86
N ALA A 15 76.58 -12.73 -8.96
CA ALA A 15 75.66 -11.85 -9.66
C ALA A 15 74.45 -12.61 -10.21
N LEU A 16 74.66 -13.80 -10.76
CA LEU A 16 73.60 -14.67 -11.26
C LEU A 16 72.68 -15.17 -10.13
N GLU A 17 73.24 -15.61 -9.00
CA GLU A 17 72.47 -16.03 -7.82
C GLU A 17 71.63 -14.87 -7.26
N LYS A 18 72.20 -13.66 -7.20
CA LYS A 18 71.48 -12.47 -6.76
C LYS A 18 70.29 -12.18 -7.68
N ARG A 19 70.50 -12.24 -8.99
CA ARG A 19 69.43 -12.07 -9.98
C ARG A 19 68.35 -13.15 -9.87
N HIS A 20 68.73 -14.40 -9.61
CA HIS A 20 67.78 -15.49 -9.38
C HIS A 20 66.91 -15.22 -8.15
N LYS A 21 67.52 -14.79 -7.03
CA LYS A 21 66.78 -14.40 -5.82
C LYS A 21 65.85 -13.21 -6.04
N GLU A 22 66.29 -12.22 -6.83
CA GLU A 22 65.45 -11.07 -7.20
C GLU A 22 64.24 -11.50 -8.04
N LEU A 23 64.44 -12.40 -9.02
CA LEU A 23 63.37 -12.95 -9.84
C LEU A 23 62.39 -13.79 -9.01
N GLU A 24 62.88 -14.63 -8.10
CA GLU A 24 62.05 -15.43 -7.20
C GLU A 24 61.22 -14.55 -6.27
N LYS A 25 61.81 -13.48 -5.74
CA LYS A 25 61.08 -12.48 -4.95
C LYS A 25 59.99 -11.79 -5.79
N ALA A 26 60.34 -11.30 -6.98
CA ALA A 26 59.38 -10.65 -7.88
C ALA A 26 58.24 -11.60 -8.28
N TRP A 27 58.54 -12.87 -8.53
CA TRP A 27 57.53 -13.88 -8.83
C TRP A 27 56.58 -14.13 -7.66
N ASN A 28 57.11 -14.22 -6.44
CA ASN A 28 56.31 -14.36 -5.22
C ASN A 28 55.42 -13.11 -4.98
N ASP A 29 55.96 -11.92 -5.20
CA ASP A 29 55.21 -10.66 -5.08
C ASP A 29 54.07 -10.62 -6.10
N LEU A 30 54.32 -10.95 -7.37
CA LEU A 30 53.29 -11.05 -8.41
C LEU A 30 52.23 -12.11 -8.11
N LEU A 31 52.62 -13.25 -7.54
CA LEU A 31 51.68 -14.29 -7.15
C LEU A 31 50.75 -13.81 -6.02
N LYS A 32 51.29 -13.01 -5.09
CA LYS A 32 50.50 -12.39 -4.02
C LYS A 32 49.52 -11.37 -4.58
N GLU A 33 49.97 -10.47 -5.46
CA GLU A 33 49.11 -9.50 -6.15
C GLU A 33 48.00 -10.18 -6.94
N LYS A 34 48.32 -11.26 -7.68
CA LYS A 34 47.32 -12.05 -8.41
C LYS A 34 46.22 -12.59 -7.49
N ARG A 35 46.57 -13.13 -6.32
CA ARG A 35 45.58 -13.61 -5.33
C ARG A 35 44.73 -12.49 -4.77
N GLU A 36 45.31 -11.33 -4.51
CA GLU A 36 44.59 -10.15 -4.01
C GLU A 36 43.58 -9.64 -5.05
N VAL A 37 43.98 -9.58 -6.32
CA VAL A 37 43.11 -9.22 -7.44
C VAL A 37 41.99 -10.24 -7.62
N GLU A 38 42.28 -11.54 -7.59
CA GLU A 38 41.27 -12.60 -7.68
C GLU A 38 40.25 -12.51 -6.53
N ALA A 39 40.70 -12.28 -5.30
CA ALA A 39 39.81 -12.08 -4.16
C ALA A 39 38.94 -10.82 -4.33
N ARG A 40 39.49 -9.75 -4.93
CA ARG A 40 38.75 -8.53 -5.21
C ARG A 40 37.70 -8.75 -6.30
N ILE A 41 38.04 -9.47 -7.37
CA ILE A 41 37.10 -9.85 -8.43
C ILE A 41 35.93 -10.64 -7.86
N HIS A 42 36.20 -11.69 -7.08
CA HIS A 42 35.14 -12.49 -6.46
C HIS A 42 34.22 -11.63 -5.56
N THR A 43 34.79 -10.68 -4.82
CA THR A 43 34.01 -9.74 -4.00
C THR A 43 33.10 -8.85 -4.86
N LEU A 44 33.63 -8.34 -5.98
CA LEU A 44 32.88 -7.49 -6.90
C LEU A 44 31.76 -8.28 -7.60
N GLU A 45 32.02 -9.52 -8.04
CA GLU A 45 31.00 -10.39 -8.62
C GLU A 45 29.85 -10.66 -7.64
N GLN A 46 30.16 -10.86 -6.36
CA GLN A 46 29.14 -11.02 -5.33
C GLN A 46 28.32 -9.75 -5.13
N GLN A 47 28.97 -8.57 -5.16
CA GLN A 47 28.29 -7.29 -5.08
C GLN A 47 27.40 -7.04 -6.30
N GLU A 48 27.88 -7.33 -7.50
CA GLU A 48 27.14 -7.20 -8.75
C GLU A 48 25.86 -8.05 -8.72
N LYS A 49 25.95 -9.32 -8.30
CA LYS A 49 24.77 -10.19 -8.11
C LYS A 49 23.77 -9.61 -7.11
N GLN A 50 24.26 -9.02 -6.01
CA GLN A 50 23.38 -8.37 -5.04
C GLN A 50 22.70 -7.12 -5.61
N PHE A 51 23.40 -6.35 -6.43
CA PHE A 51 22.82 -5.19 -7.11
C PHE A 51 21.77 -5.62 -8.12
N GLU A 52 22.05 -6.64 -8.94
CA GLU A 52 21.11 -7.17 -9.93
C GLU A 52 19.80 -7.63 -9.26
N MET A 53 19.90 -8.43 -8.20
CA MET A 53 18.72 -8.90 -7.46
C MET A 53 17.90 -7.75 -6.87
N LYS A 54 18.56 -6.71 -6.33
CA LYS A 54 17.88 -5.52 -5.81
C LYS A 54 17.22 -4.71 -6.93
N TRP A 55 17.88 -4.61 -8.07
CA TRP A 55 17.37 -3.91 -9.24
C TRP A 55 16.12 -4.60 -9.80
N GLU A 56 16.16 -5.92 -9.95
CA GLU A 56 15.00 -6.72 -10.38
C GLU A 56 13.82 -6.57 -9.42
N MET A 57 14.07 -6.60 -8.10
CA MET A 57 13.04 -6.37 -7.09
C MET A 57 12.41 -4.98 -7.23
N LEU A 58 13.24 -3.95 -7.40
CA LEU A 58 12.76 -2.58 -7.57
C LEU A 58 11.92 -2.41 -8.84
N ILE A 59 12.34 -3.01 -9.97
CA ILE A 59 11.56 -3.02 -11.21
C ILE A 59 10.18 -3.67 -10.95
N ARG A 60 10.16 -4.84 -10.30
CA ARG A 60 8.92 -5.55 -10.00
C ARG A 60 7.99 -4.74 -9.11
N GLU A 61 8.51 -4.16 -8.03
CA GLU A 61 7.72 -3.33 -7.12
C GLU A 61 7.18 -2.07 -7.80
N THR A 62 8.00 -1.42 -8.62
CA THR A 62 7.58 -0.24 -9.38
C THR A 62 6.45 -0.57 -10.37
N GLN A 63 6.56 -1.72 -11.04
CA GLN A 63 5.52 -2.20 -11.94
C GLN A 63 4.22 -2.53 -11.18
N GLN A 64 4.32 -3.21 -10.04
CA GLN A 64 3.18 -3.52 -9.19
C GLN A 64 2.49 -2.24 -8.70
N LEU A 65 3.24 -1.24 -8.23
CA LEU A 65 2.71 0.05 -7.80
C LEU A 65 2.01 0.79 -8.95
N ALA A 66 2.57 0.74 -10.17
CA ALA A 66 1.94 1.34 -11.33
C ALA A 66 0.59 0.67 -11.66
N ASP A 67 0.50 -0.64 -11.54
CA ASP A 67 -0.74 -1.38 -11.81
C ASP A 67 -1.77 -1.19 -10.69
N ASP A 68 -1.35 -1.17 -9.42
CA ASP A 68 -2.20 -0.85 -8.27
C ASP A 68 -2.76 0.57 -8.38
N LYS A 69 -1.95 1.53 -8.81
CA LYS A 69 -2.39 2.92 -9.08
C LYS A 69 -3.47 2.95 -10.17
N LYS A 70 -3.29 2.24 -11.28
CA LYS A 70 -4.32 2.15 -12.34
C LYS A 70 -5.61 1.51 -11.81
N GLN A 71 -5.50 0.45 -11.01
CA GLN A 71 -6.68 -0.19 -10.42
C GLN A 71 -7.40 0.75 -9.45
N PHE A 72 -6.65 1.49 -8.63
CA PHE A 72 -7.20 2.48 -7.72
C PHE A 72 -7.90 3.61 -8.48
N GLU A 73 -7.30 4.14 -9.55
CA GLU A 73 -7.92 5.16 -10.40
C GLU A 73 -9.21 4.66 -11.07
N ARG A 74 -9.24 3.39 -11.52
CA ARG A 74 -10.46 2.77 -12.06
C ARG A 74 -11.55 2.66 -10.99
N LYS A 75 -11.21 2.17 -9.80
CA LYS A 75 -12.15 2.09 -8.67
C LYS A 75 -12.66 3.46 -8.28
N LYS A 76 -11.77 4.45 -8.16
CA LYS A 76 -12.13 5.83 -7.86
C LYS A 76 -13.12 6.38 -8.89
N LYS A 77 -12.81 6.27 -10.18
CA LYS A 77 -13.73 6.71 -11.26
C LYS A 77 -15.08 6.00 -11.18
N PHE A 78 -15.10 4.70 -10.86
CA PHE A 78 -16.33 3.95 -10.66
C PHE A 78 -17.15 4.51 -9.49
N TYR A 79 -16.53 4.75 -8.33
CA TYR A 79 -17.22 5.34 -7.18
C TYR A 79 -17.68 6.78 -7.46
N ASP A 80 -16.85 7.60 -8.12
CA ASP A 80 -17.23 8.95 -8.54
C ASP A 80 -18.44 8.90 -9.48
N GLN A 81 -18.49 7.93 -10.41
CA GLN A 81 -19.63 7.73 -11.30
C GLN A 81 -20.87 7.18 -10.60
N VAL A 82 -20.73 6.25 -9.65
CA VAL A 82 -21.84 5.76 -8.82
C VAL A 82 -22.38 6.89 -7.95
N GLN A 83 -21.52 7.74 -7.40
CA GLN A 83 -21.92 8.90 -6.62
C GLN A 83 -22.60 9.96 -7.50
N ALA A 84 -22.08 10.24 -8.69
CA ALA A 84 -22.71 11.14 -9.65
C ALA A 84 -24.07 10.60 -10.14
N ASN A 85 -24.18 9.29 -10.40
CA ASN A 85 -25.45 8.66 -10.75
C ASN A 85 -26.41 8.61 -9.57
N ASN A 86 -25.96 8.37 -8.33
CA ASN A 86 -26.82 8.48 -7.14
C ASN A 86 -27.20 9.93 -6.83
N ALA A 87 -26.37 10.91 -7.19
CA ALA A 87 -26.68 12.33 -7.07
C ALA A 87 -27.61 12.82 -8.20
N GLN A 88 -27.50 12.24 -9.39
CA GLN A 88 -28.43 12.44 -10.51
C GLN A 88 -29.73 11.68 -10.29
N GLU A 89 -29.70 10.47 -9.74
CA GLU A 89 -30.87 9.76 -9.23
C GLU A 89 -31.45 10.53 -8.06
N SER A 90 -30.68 11.10 -7.14
CA SER A 90 -31.26 11.97 -6.11
C SER A 90 -31.81 13.27 -6.68
N TYR A 91 -31.33 13.77 -7.83
CA TYR A 91 -31.91 14.91 -8.57
C TYR A 91 -33.01 14.55 -9.60
N SER A 92 -33.18 13.28 -9.95
CA SER A 92 -34.29 12.77 -10.78
C SER A 92 -35.36 12.06 -9.94
N VAL A 93 -34.99 11.72 -8.70
CA VAL A 93 -35.80 11.29 -7.56
C VAL A 93 -35.91 12.44 -6.55
N THR A 94 -35.57 13.69 -6.90
CA THR A 94 -36.17 14.88 -6.29
C THR A 94 -37.58 15.14 -6.80
N THR A 95 -38.28 14.09 -7.24
CA THR A 95 -39.75 14.01 -7.20
C THR A 95 -40.26 12.91 -6.25
N SER A 96 -39.41 12.30 -5.42
CA SER A 96 -39.84 11.51 -4.25
C SER A 96 -38.65 10.97 -3.42
N ASP A 97 -38.26 11.72 -2.39
CA ASP A 97 -38.40 11.21 -1.03
C ASP A 97 -37.47 10.07 -0.51
N ASN A 98 -36.35 10.47 0.09
CA ASN A 98 -35.56 9.70 1.07
C ASN A 98 -35.54 10.40 2.46
N ILE A 99 -36.61 11.11 2.78
CA ILE A 99 -37.05 11.26 4.16
C ILE A 99 -37.80 9.95 4.42
N VAL A 100 -37.60 9.28 5.56
CA VAL A 100 -38.53 8.21 5.93
C VAL A 100 -39.86 8.89 6.20
N HIS A 101 -40.74 8.95 5.20
CA HIS A 101 -42.02 9.65 5.30
C HIS A 101 -42.75 9.13 6.52
N GLY A 102 -43.24 10.07 7.34
CA GLY A 102 -44.06 9.78 8.52
C GLY A 102 -45.12 8.71 8.26
N GLU A 103 -45.69 8.74 7.05
CA GLU A 103 -46.65 7.79 6.49
C GLU A 103 -46.27 6.30 6.68
N MET A 104 -44.98 5.95 6.57
CA MET A 104 -44.53 4.55 6.71
C MET A 104 -44.73 4.03 8.14
N PHE A 105 -44.58 4.89 9.16
CA PHE A 105 -44.68 4.50 10.56
C PHE A 105 -46.11 4.15 10.99
N PHE A 106 -47.10 4.74 10.31
CA PHE A 106 -48.53 4.56 10.58
C PHE A 106 -49.25 3.77 9.48
N SER A 107 -48.52 3.18 8.55
CA SER A 107 -49.08 2.27 7.53
C SER A 107 -49.94 1.16 8.18
N GLY A 108 -51.17 1.00 7.68
CA GLY A 108 -52.13 0.00 8.18
C GLY A 108 -52.90 0.40 9.45
N VAL A 109 -52.73 1.62 9.96
CA VAL A 109 -53.55 2.15 11.04
C VAL A 109 -54.85 2.71 10.47
N SER A 110 -55.98 2.07 10.77
CA SER A 110 -57.32 2.48 10.30
C SER A 110 -58.26 2.95 11.41
N THR A 111 -57.84 2.89 12.68
CA THR A 111 -58.67 3.30 13.82
C THR A 111 -57.92 4.22 14.78
N GLN A 112 -58.64 5.18 15.39
CA GLN A 112 -58.05 6.16 16.31
C GLN A 112 -57.36 5.50 17.52
N LYS A 113 -57.90 4.37 17.99
CA LYS A 113 -57.29 3.56 19.06
C LYS A 113 -55.96 2.94 18.62
N ALA A 114 -55.88 2.43 17.39
CA ALA A 114 -54.64 1.87 16.83
C ALA A 114 -53.58 2.96 16.59
N LEU A 115 -54.00 4.16 16.15
CA LEU A 115 -53.13 5.31 15.93
C LEU A 115 -52.42 5.73 17.22
N LYS A 116 -53.19 5.92 18.29
CA LYS A 116 -52.65 6.30 19.61
C LYS A 116 -51.75 5.22 20.21
N LYS A 117 -52.03 3.94 19.94
CA LYS A 117 -51.19 2.82 20.40
C LYS A 117 -49.85 2.82 19.66
N ARG A 118 -49.88 2.85 18.32
CA ARG A 118 -48.67 2.87 17.48
C ARG A 118 -47.81 4.10 17.74
N TYR A 119 -48.41 5.26 17.91
CA TYR A 119 -47.69 6.48 18.28
C TYR A 119 -46.89 6.30 19.58
N LYS A 120 -47.51 5.77 20.64
CA LYS A 120 -46.80 5.52 21.91
C LYS A 120 -45.66 4.49 21.77
N ASP A 121 -45.88 3.44 20.98
CA ASP A 121 -44.87 2.41 20.74
C ASP A 121 -43.66 2.99 19.98
N LEU A 122 -43.91 3.86 19.00
CA LEU A 122 -42.87 4.54 18.21
C LEU A 122 -42.08 5.55 19.05
N ILE A 123 -42.76 6.39 19.83
CA ILE A 123 -42.09 7.34 20.73
C ILE A 123 -41.24 6.62 21.77
N LYS A 124 -41.65 5.43 22.24
CA LYS A 124 -40.87 4.63 23.18
C LYS A 124 -39.57 4.08 22.59
N ILE A 125 -39.56 3.74 21.29
CA ILE A 125 -38.38 3.19 20.60
C ILE A 125 -37.41 4.30 20.20
N TYR A 126 -37.96 5.41 19.69
CA TYR A 126 -37.17 6.48 19.07
C TYR A 126 -36.94 7.69 19.99
N HIS A 127 -37.29 7.61 21.28
CA HIS A 127 -37.06 8.69 22.23
C HIS A 127 -35.58 9.08 22.26
N PRO A 128 -35.23 10.38 22.26
CA PRO A 128 -33.82 10.84 22.26
C PRO A 128 -32.99 10.35 23.46
N ASP A 129 -33.65 9.89 24.54
CA ASP A 129 -32.99 9.34 25.73
C ASP A 129 -32.72 7.81 25.65
N GLY A 130 -33.08 7.15 24.53
CA GLY A 130 -32.83 5.72 24.29
C GLY A 130 -31.66 5.45 23.34
N ASP A 131 -31.12 4.24 23.36
CA ASP A 131 -29.96 3.83 22.54
C ASP A 131 -30.17 3.95 21.02
N ALA A 132 -31.42 4.01 20.56
CA ALA A 132 -31.82 4.21 19.15
C ALA A 132 -32.54 5.56 18.94
N GLY A 133 -32.35 6.52 19.85
CA GLY A 133 -33.02 7.81 19.86
C GLY A 133 -32.57 8.73 18.73
N ASP A 134 -33.53 9.22 17.94
CA ASP A 134 -33.28 10.24 16.93
C ASP A 134 -34.34 11.34 17.00
N THR A 135 -33.89 12.57 17.26
CA THR A 135 -34.77 13.74 17.42
C THR A 135 -35.46 14.12 16.10
N ALA A 136 -34.81 13.90 14.95
CA ALA A 136 -35.39 14.18 13.65
C ALA A 136 -36.54 13.23 13.33
N THR A 137 -36.34 11.93 13.57
CA THR A 137 -37.38 10.90 13.41
C THR A 137 -38.58 11.13 14.34
N VAL A 138 -38.35 11.54 15.60
CA VAL A 138 -39.43 11.87 16.55
C VAL A 138 -40.28 13.05 16.09
N ALA A 139 -39.65 14.10 15.52
CA ALA A 139 -40.37 15.24 14.98
C ALA A 139 -41.29 14.86 13.82
N GLU A 140 -40.82 13.96 12.94
CA GLU A 140 -41.59 13.44 11.81
C GLU A 140 -42.78 12.58 12.27
N ILE A 141 -42.56 11.69 13.25
CA ILE A 141 -43.62 10.86 13.86
C ILE A 141 -44.71 11.73 14.51
N ASN A 142 -44.31 12.83 15.16
CA ASN A 142 -45.25 13.77 15.79
C ASN A 142 -46.09 14.51 14.75
N ARG A 143 -45.47 14.95 13.65
CA ARG A 143 -46.18 15.65 12.55
C ARG A 143 -47.27 14.75 11.96
N GLU A 144 -46.89 13.54 11.55
CA GLU A 144 -47.80 12.59 10.93
C GLU A 144 -48.93 12.16 11.88
N TYR A 145 -48.63 12.00 13.17
CA TYR A 145 -49.63 11.64 14.16
C TYR A 145 -50.73 12.71 14.28
N GLU A 146 -50.37 13.99 14.32
CA GLU A 146 -51.36 15.07 14.42
C GLU A 146 -52.15 15.25 13.11
N ASP A 147 -51.53 15.01 11.96
CA ASP A 147 -52.20 15.02 10.65
C ASP A 147 -53.26 13.91 10.57
N LEU A 148 -52.89 12.65 10.87
CA LEU A 148 -53.82 11.53 10.88
C LEU A 148 -54.90 11.67 11.97
N LYS A 149 -54.52 12.18 13.14
CA LYS A 149 -55.48 12.42 14.24
C LYS A 149 -56.51 13.49 13.87
N SER A 150 -56.12 14.51 13.10
CA SER A 150 -57.02 15.55 12.58
C SER A 150 -57.94 15.02 11.49
N GLN A 151 -57.48 14.07 10.68
CA GLN A 151 -58.30 13.41 9.64
C GLN A 151 -59.31 12.40 10.23
N MET A 152 -59.04 11.84 11.41
CA MET A 152 -59.87 10.81 12.06
C MET A 152 -60.80 11.35 13.16
N ASN A 153 -60.87 12.67 13.32
CA ASN A 153 -61.73 13.38 14.28
C ASN A 153 -63.00 13.89 13.58
#